data_AF-A0A7Y2GL12-F1
#
_entry.id   AF-A0A7Y2GL12-F1
#
_cell.length_a   1.000
_cell.length_b   1.000
_cell.length_c   1.000
_cell.angle_alpha   90.00
_cell.angle_beta   90.00
_cell.angle_gamma   90.00
#
_symmetry.space_group_name_H-M   'P 1'
#
loop_
_entity.id
_entity.type
_entity.pdbx_description
1 polymer ?
#
loop_
_entity_poly.entity_id
_entity_poly.type
_entity_poly.pdbx_seq_one_letter_code
_entity_poly.pdbx_strand_id
1 'polypeptide(L)'
;GWIITGSRHDAHGDDPWIRDLLTFIRSLAAAGARTVGVCFGHQAVAQALGGSVERAGEWKAGPHRLDVEATEWFEGGTVYVNAMHRDVVTALPPDAVRIGTGTTADQPMFLVGSTMLCLQDHPEFTASYTQALVDAREVRLGTEVATSATNAIASHPVDNDRIARWLAAFLTDRRI
;
A
#
# COMPACT_ATOMS: atom_id res chain seq x y z
N GLY A 1 -13.26 7.02 -9.70
CA GLY A 1 -12.89 5.79 -8.97
C GLY A 1 -12.93 6.04 -7.48
N TRP A 2 -12.61 5.02 -6.70
CA TRP A 2 -12.56 5.05 -5.23
C TRP A 2 -11.11 4.96 -4.75
N ILE A 3 -10.81 5.60 -3.63
CA ILE A 3 -9.51 5.46 -2.95
C ILE A 3 -9.80 5.09 -1.49
N ILE A 4 -9.18 4.01 -1.02
CA ILE A 4 -9.23 3.55 0.37
C ILE A 4 -7.83 3.75 0.95
N THR A 5 -7.70 4.68 1.89
CA THR A 5 -6.42 5.15 2.41
C THR A 5 -5.91 4.29 3.57
N GLY A 6 -4.74 4.66 4.12
CA GLY A 6 -4.21 4.10 5.36
C GLY A 6 -5.11 4.34 6.58
N SER A 7 -4.89 3.53 7.62
CA SER A 7 -5.55 3.62 8.93
C SER A 7 -4.57 3.19 10.02
N ARG A 8 -4.84 3.57 11.27
CA ARG A 8 -4.12 3.07 12.44
C ARG A 8 -4.68 1.75 12.97
N HIS A 9 -5.78 1.26 12.40
CA HIS A 9 -6.46 0.03 12.81
C HIS A 9 -6.02 -1.12 11.91
N ASP A 10 -6.21 -2.34 12.40
CA ASP A 10 -5.82 -3.55 11.70
C ASP A 10 -6.92 -3.94 10.71
N ALA A 11 -6.59 -4.21 9.45
CA ALA A 11 -7.58 -4.58 8.42
C ALA A 11 -8.28 -5.92 8.69
N HIS A 12 -7.67 -6.74 9.56
CA HIS A 12 -8.18 -8.01 10.05
C HIS A 12 -8.87 -7.88 11.42
N GLY A 13 -9.14 -6.65 11.89
CA GLY A 13 -9.87 -6.39 13.13
C GLY A 13 -11.38 -6.61 13.03
N ASP A 14 -12.01 -6.85 14.18
CA ASP A 14 -13.45 -7.16 14.29
C ASP A 14 -14.36 -5.94 14.48
N ASP A 15 -13.81 -4.72 14.38
CA ASP A 15 -14.61 -3.50 14.56
C ASP A 15 -15.75 -3.45 13.54
N PRO A 16 -16.98 -3.03 13.93
CA PRO A 16 -18.14 -3.03 13.03
C PRO A 16 -17.89 -2.31 11.69
N TRP A 17 -17.23 -1.15 11.74
CA TRP A 17 -16.93 -0.37 10.55
C TRP A 17 -15.94 -1.05 9.59
N ILE A 18 -15.04 -1.91 10.10
CA ILE A 18 -14.13 -2.71 9.26
C ILE A 18 -14.96 -3.74 8.48
N ARG A 19 -15.88 -4.45 9.15
CA ARG A 19 -16.76 -5.42 8.49
C ARG A 19 -17.65 -4.76 7.43
N ASP A 20 -18.15 -3.57 7.71
CA ASP A 20 -18.92 -2.76 6.76
C ASP A 20 -18.05 -2.35 5.56
N LEU A 21 -16.80 -1.93 5.80
CA LEU A 21 -15.84 -1.61 4.75
C LEU A 21 -15.52 -2.82 3.86
N LEU A 22 -15.26 -4.00 4.45
CA LEU A 22 -15.00 -5.22 3.67
C LEU A 22 -16.21 -5.58 2.82
N THR A 23 -17.43 -5.37 3.32
CA THR A 23 -18.67 -5.55 2.56
C THR A 23 -18.77 -4.56 1.41
N PHE A 24 -18.47 -3.29 1.66
CA PHE A 24 -18.45 -2.26 0.63
C PHE A 24 -17.42 -2.55 -0.47
N ILE A 25 -16.21 -3.00 -0.11
CA ILE A 25 -15.17 -3.41 -1.07
C ILE A 25 -15.68 -4.54 -1.97
N ARG A 26 -16.34 -5.56 -1.40
CA ARG A 26 -16.96 -6.63 -2.22
C ARG A 26 -17.99 -6.07 -3.20
N SER A 27 -18.79 -5.09 -2.78
CA SER A 27 -19.75 -4.42 -3.67
C SER A 27 -19.05 -3.63 -4.79
N LEU A 28 -17.95 -2.93 -4.49
CA LEU A 28 -17.14 -2.24 -5.51
C LEU A 28 -16.56 -3.23 -6.53
N ALA A 29 -16.06 -4.38 -6.06
CA ALA A 29 -15.52 -5.43 -6.93
C ALA A 29 -16.60 -6.00 -7.85
N ALA A 30 -17.77 -6.35 -7.30
CA ALA A 30 -18.90 -6.84 -8.07
C ALA A 30 -19.41 -5.83 -9.11
N ALA A 31 -19.30 -4.53 -8.83
CA ALA A 31 -19.68 -3.47 -9.75
C ALA A 31 -18.60 -3.11 -10.79
N GLY A 32 -17.41 -3.73 -10.73
CA GLY A 32 -16.27 -3.36 -11.58
C GLY A 32 -15.77 -1.93 -11.34
N ALA A 33 -15.98 -1.39 -10.13
CA ALA A 33 -15.64 -0.01 -9.82
C ALA A 33 -14.12 0.14 -9.61
N ARG A 34 -13.50 1.02 -10.41
CA ARG A 34 -12.06 1.31 -10.29
C ARG A 34 -11.71 1.81 -8.89
N THR A 35 -10.86 1.08 -8.18
CA THR A 35 -10.54 1.30 -6.77
C THR A 35 -9.03 1.22 -6.53
N VAL A 36 -8.49 2.15 -5.75
CA VAL A 36 -7.11 2.10 -5.25
C VAL A 36 -7.13 1.85 -3.75
N GLY A 37 -6.41 0.83 -3.29
CA GLY A 37 -6.17 0.57 -1.87
C GLY A 37 -4.74 0.93 -1.49
N VAL A 38 -4.55 1.76 -0.45
CA VAL A 38 -3.24 2.18 0.06
C VAL A 38 -3.06 1.72 1.51
N CYS A 39 -1.95 1.03 1.81
CA CYS A 39 -1.61 0.52 3.14
C CYS A 39 -2.76 -0.31 3.76
N PHE A 40 -3.46 0.21 4.76
CA PHE A 40 -4.68 -0.42 5.28
C PHE A 40 -5.70 -0.73 4.18
N GLY A 41 -5.90 0.17 3.21
CA GLY A 41 -6.81 -0.08 2.09
C GLY A 41 -6.35 -1.23 1.19
N HIS A 42 -5.05 -1.37 0.97
CA HIS A 42 -4.47 -2.51 0.26
C HIS A 42 -4.76 -3.84 0.98
N GLN A 43 -4.58 -3.85 2.30
CA GLN A 43 -4.86 -5.01 3.15
C GLN A 43 -6.36 -5.33 3.20
N ALA A 44 -7.21 -4.31 3.35
CA ALA A 44 -8.66 -4.47 3.38
C ALA A 44 -9.18 -5.02 2.05
N VAL A 45 -8.61 -4.62 0.90
CA VAL A 45 -8.95 -5.21 -0.40
C VAL A 45 -8.53 -6.67 -0.46
N ALA A 46 -7.32 -7.02 -0.03
CA ALA A 46 -6.89 -8.42 0.04
C ALA A 46 -7.86 -9.25 0.91
N GLN A 47 -8.11 -8.80 2.14
CA GLN A 47 -8.99 -9.48 3.09
C GLN A 47 -10.42 -9.63 2.56
N ALA A 48 -10.99 -8.58 1.96
CA ALA A 48 -12.36 -8.58 1.47
C ALA A 48 -12.58 -9.58 0.32
N LEU A 49 -11.54 -9.85 -0.47
CA LEU A 49 -11.58 -10.64 -1.69
C LEU A 49 -10.93 -12.03 -1.54
N GLY A 50 -10.70 -12.47 -0.30
CA GLY A 50 -10.27 -13.85 0.00
C GLY A 50 -8.76 -14.06 0.06
N GLY A 51 -7.97 -12.99 0.12
CA GLY A 51 -6.57 -13.04 0.53
C GLY A 51 -6.42 -13.10 2.07
N SER A 52 -5.17 -13.17 2.52
CA SER A 52 -4.81 -13.21 3.94
C SER A 52 -3.94 -12.02 4.32
N VAL A 53 -4.26 -11.40 5.45
CA VAL A 53 -3.48 -10.31 6.07
C VAL A 53 -3.02 -10.75 7.44
N GLU A 54 -1.74 -10.58 7.73
CA GLU A 54 -1.16 -10.92 9.01
C GLU A 54 -0.21 -9.84 9.49
N ARG A 55 -0.06 -9.75 10.80
CA ARG A 55 0.98 -8.93 11.41
C ARG A 55 2.32 -9.64 11.33
N ALA A 56 3.24 -9.13 10.52
CA ALA A 56 4.51 -9.79 10.24
C ALA A 56 5.72 -8.99 10.72
N GLY A 57 6.59 -9.64 11.50
CA GLY A 57 7.92 -9.14 11.84
C GLY A 57 7.95 -7.77 12.54
N GLU A 58 8.94 -6.98 12.15
CA GLU A 58 9.20 -5.62 12.62
C GLU A 58 8.51 -4.58 11.75
N TRP A 59 8.37 -3.36 12.27
CA TRP A 59 7.85 -2.23 11.51
C TRP A 59 8.71 -1.94 10.27
N LYS A 60 8.04 -1.56 9.19
CA LYS A 60 8.64 -0.92 8.01
C LYS A 60 8.32 0.57 8.06
N ALA A 61 9.35 1.40 7.98
CA ALA A 61 9.25 2.85 8.12
C ALA A 61 10.29 3.56 7.26
N GLY A 62 9.90 4.66 6.61
CA GLY A 62 10.78 5.42 5.71
C GLY A 62 10.71 4.95 4.26
N PRO A 63 11.53 5.52 3.36
CA PRO A 63 11.51 5.16 1.94
C PRO A 63 12.10 3.79 1.70
N HIS A 64 11.38 2.95 0.95
CA HIS A 64 11.80 1.63 0.52
C HIS A 64 11.69 1.49 -0.99
N ARG A 65 12.60 0.70 -1.55
CA ARG A 65 12.60 0.33 -2.97
C ARG A 65 11.41 -0.58 -3.29
N LEU A 66 10.71 -0.23 -4.36
CA LEU A 66 9.65 -1.01 -5.00
C LEU A 66 9.95 -1.11 -6.50
N ASP A 67 10.02 -2.33 -7.00
CA ASP A 67 10.18 -2.65 -8.41
C ASP A 67 8.82 -3.02 -9.00
N VAL A 68 8.33 -2.22 -9.93
CA VAL A 68 6.99 -2.33 -10.49
C VAL A 68 7.05 -2.83 -11.93
N GLU A 69 6.19 -3.77 -12.28
CA GLU A 69 6.03 -4.25 -13.65
C GLU A 69 5.26 -3.23 -14.49
N ALA A 70 5.59 -3.15 -15.79
CA ALA A 70 4.84 -2.32 -16.72
C ALA A 70 3.42 -2.88 -16.90
N THR A 71 2.43 -2.00 -16.97
CA THR A 71 1.04 -2.33 -17.26
C THR A 71 0.49 -1.38 -18.32
N GLU A 72 -0.77 -1.54 -18.68
CA GLU A 72 -1.44 -0.62 -19.61
C GLU A 72 -1.61 0.82 -19.05
N TRP A 73 -1.45 1.05 -17.74
CA TRP A 73 -1.59 2.38 -17.12
C TRP A 73 -0.27 3.03 -16.71
N PHE A 74 0.81 2.26 -16.61
CA PHE A 74 2.09 2.76 -16.15
C PHE A 74 3.28 1.97 -16.69
N GLU A 75 4.37 2.69 -16.91
CA GLU A 75 5.57 2.19 -17.56
C GLU A 75 6.42 1.23 -16.69
N GLY A 76 6.07 1.06 -15.41
CA GLY A 76 6.81 0.24 -14.46
C GLY A 76 8.18 0.82 -14.09
N GLY A 77 9.08 -0.03 -13.61
CA GLY A 77 10.44 0.31 -13.18
C GLY A 77 10.58 0.47 -11.65
N THR A 78 11.79 0.83 -11.23
CA THR A 78 12.12 1.04 -9.82
C THR A 78 11.63 2.40 -9.33
N VAL A 79 11.00 2.42 -8.16
CA VAL A 79 10.61 3.62 -7.40
C VAL A 79 10.94 3.46 -5.91
N TYR A 80 10.99 4.57 -5.19
CA TYR A 80 11.06 4.61 -3.72
C TYR A 80 9.78 5.18 -3.12
N VAL A 81 9.21 4.47 -2.15
CA VAL A 81 7.91 4.80 -1.52
C VAL A 81 8.02 4.70 -0.01
N ASN A 82 7.37 5.60 0.71
CA ASN A 82 7.41 5.61 2.18
C ASN A 82 6.57 4.48 2.77
N ALA A 83 7.17 3.59 3.56
CA ALA A 83 6.46 2.62 4.37
C ALA A 83 6.09 3.20 5.74
N MET A 84 4.98 2.72 6.31
CA MET A 84 4.61 2.92 7.72
C MET A 84 3.60 1.83 8.12
N HIS A 85 4.06 0.57 8.12
CA HIS A 85 3.19 -0.57 8.40
C HIS A 85 3.95 -1.69 9.10
N ARG A 86 3.20 -2.66 9.61
CA ARG A 86 3.70 -3.90 10.20
C ARG A 86 2.91 -5.10 9.68
N ASP A 87 1.63 -4.88 9.42
CA ASP A 87 0.80 -5.86 8.74
C ASP A 87 1.17 -5.95 7.26
N VAL A 88 1.06 -7.16 6.73
CA VAL A 88 1.36 -7.49 5.34
C VAL A 88 0.30 -8.44 4.79
N VAL A 89 0.10 -8.40 3.49
CA VAL A 89 -0.67 -9.42 2.78
C VAL A 89 0.22 -10.65 2.59
N THR A 90 -0.15 -11.78 3.19
CA THR A 90 0.59 -13.06 3.12
C THR A 90 0.08 -13.96 2.00
N ALA A 91 -1.20 -13.84 1.66
CA ALA A 91 -1.80 -14.53 0.51
C ALA A 91 -2.64 -13.56 -0.32
N LEU A 92 -2.42 -13.57 -1.63
CA LEU A 92 -3.20 -12.77 -2.56
C LEU A 92 -4.63 -13.32 -2.72
N PRO A 93 -5.63 -12.47 -3.03
CA PRO A 93 -6.91 -12.91 -3.56
C PRO A 93 -6.75 -13.83 -4.78
N PRO A 94 -7.68 -14.78 -5.02
CA PRO A 94 -7.57 -15.72 -6.15
C PRO A 94 -7.38 -15.08 -7.53
N ASP A 95 -8.02 -13.94 -7.79
CA ASP A 95 -7.97 -13.22 -9.08
C ASP A 95 -6.93 -12.09 -9.11
N ALA A 96 -5.99 -12.10 -8.15
CA ALA A 96 -4.99 -11.07 -8.02
C ALA A 96 -3.65 -11.47 -8.67
N VAL A 97 -3.00 -10.48 -9.27
CA VAL A 97 -1.67 -10.59 -9.87
C VAL A 97 -0.75 -9.62 -9.15
N ARG A 98 0.33 -10.14 -8.54
CA ARG A 98 1.41 -9.30 -8.03
C ARG A 98 2.08 -8.60 -9.20
N ILE A 99 2.18 -7.29 -9.12
CA ILE A 99 2.79 -6.44 -10.15
C ILE A 99 3.90 -5.55 -9.59
N GLY A 100 4.26 -5.73 -8.32
CA GLY A 100 5.44 -5.12 -7.75
C GLY A 100 6.08 -6.00 -6.69
N THR A 101 7.39 -5.88 -6.57
CA THR A 101 8.22 -6.58 -5.58
C THR A 101 9.07 -5.56 -4.83
N GLY A 102 9.36 -5.82 -3.56
CA GLY A 102 10.01 -4.82 -2.71
C GLY A 102 10.57 -5.44 -1.45
N THR A 103 11.13 -4.58 -0.59
CA THR A 103 11.78 -5.03 0.66
C THR A 103 10.88 -4.96 1.89
N THR A 104 9.66 -4.44 1.74
CA THR A 104 8.73 -4.17 2.84
C THR A 104 7.77 -5.33 3.11
N ALA A 105 7.35 -6.05 2.06
CA ALA A 105 6.40 -7.16 2.12
C ALA A 105 6.53 -8.09 0.92
N ASP A 106 5.99 -9.30 1.02
CA ASP A 106 5.94 -10.26 -0.09
C ASP A 106 4.98 -9.85 -1.22
N GLN A 107 3.94 -9.09 -0.87
CA GLN A 107 2.88 -8.63 -1.77
C GLN A 107 2.73 -7.09 -1.69
N PRO A 108 3.76 -6.29 -2.03
CA PRO A 108 3.73 -4.85 -1.80
C PRO A 108 2.85 -4.10 -2.80
N MET A 109 2.61 -4.68 -3.98
CA MET A 109 1.74 -4.11 -5.00
C MET A 109 1.09 -5.20 -5.87
N PHE A 110 -0.22 -5.16 -6.01
CA PHE A 110 -0.97 -6.13 -6.82
C PHE A 110 -2.21 -5.50 -7.46
N LEU A 111 -2.67 -6.12 -8.54
CA LEU A 111 -3.97 -5.86 -9.17
C LEU A 111 -4.93 -6.98 -8.82
N VAL A 112 -6.21 -6.68 -8.63
CA VAL A 112 -7.29 -7.68 -8.61
C VAL A 112 -8.17 -7.45 -9.83
N GLY A 113 -8.17 -8.41 -10.76
CA GLY A 113 -8.70 -8.20 -12.10
C GLY A 113 -8.10 -6.96 -12.77
N SER A 114 -8.95 -6.15 -13.41
CA SER A 114 -8.55 -4.90 -14.08
C SER A 114 -9.05 -3.62 -13.39
N THR A 115 -9.66 -3.75 -12.21
CA THR A 115 -10.42 -2.68 -11.55
C THR A 115 -9.96 -2.34 -10.14
N MET A 116 -9.13 -3.16 -9.49
CA MET A 116 -8.57 -2.80 -8.17
C MET A 116 -7.05 -2.83 -8.16
N LEU A 117 -6.44 -1.70 -7.81
CA LEU A 117 -4.99 -1.55 -7.67
C LEU A 117 -4.64 -1.34 -6.20
N CYS A 118 -3.75 -2.18 -5.67
CA CYS A 118 -3.41 -2.16 -4.25
C CYS A 118 -1.91 -1.90 -4.09
N LEU A 119 -1.55 -0.96 -3.21
CA LEU A 119 -0.18 -0.58 -2.88
C LEU A 119 -0.02 -0.52 -1.35
N GLN A 120 0.94 -1.25 -0.81
CA GLN A 120 1.15 -1.35 0.64
C GLN A 120 1.77 -0.06 1.22
N ASP A 121 2.68 0.57 0.48
CA ASP A 121 3.39 1.77 0.94
C ASP A 121 2.59 3.04 0.61
N HIS A 122 3.02 4.18 1.17
CA HIS A 122 2.34 5.47 1.15
C HIS A 122 2.92 6.41 0.09
N PRO A 123 2.39 6.42 -1.15
CA PRO A 123 2.80 7.37 -2.18
C PRO A 123 2.32 8.80 -1.89
N GLU A 124 1.49 9.01 -0.88
CA GLU A 124 1.00 10.30 -0.43
C GLU A 124 1.85 10.93 0.68
N PHE A 125 2.77 10.17 1.29
CA PHE A 125 3.63 10.69 2.35
C PHE A 125 4.88 11.36 1.78
N THR A 126 5.10 12.62 2.17
CA THR A 126 6.35 13.34 1.88
C THR A 126 7.46 12.91 2.83
N ALA A 127 8.72 13.16 2.47
CA ALA A 127 9.87 12.91 3.35
C ALA A 127 9.72 13.60 4.72
N SER A 128 9.29 14.87 4.75
CA SER A 128 9.11 15.63 6.00
C SER A 128 7.99 15.08 6.87
N TYR A 129 6.87 14.67 6.26
CA TYR A 129 5.77 14.07 6.99
C TYR A 129 6.16 12.70 7.55
N THR A 130 6.87 11.89 6.77
CA THR A 130 7.40 10.59 7.22
C THR A 130 8.36 10.77 8.39
N GLN A 131 9.27 11.76 8.34
CA GLN A 131 10.17 12.04 9.46
C GLN A 131 9.39 12.41 10.73
N ALA A 132 8.42 13.32 10.63
CA ALA A 132 7.58 13.69 11.77
C ALA A 132 6.82 12.49 12.36
N LEU A 133 6.37 11.55 11.51
CA LEU A 133 5.74 10.31 11.97
C LEU A 133 6.73 9.36 12.66
N VAL A 134 7.95 9.24 12.15
CA VAL A 134 9.01 8.42 12.77
C VAL A 134 9.32 8.96 14.16
N ASP A 135 9.55 10.27 14.28
CA ASP A 135 9.85 10.93 15.55
C ASP A 135 8.70 10.74 16.56
N ALA A 136 7.45 10.97 16.13
CA ALA A 136 6.28 10.81 16.98
C ALA A 136 6.00 9.35 17.40
N ARG A 137 6.58 8.37 16.70
CA ARG A 137 6.33 6.93 16.92
C ARG A 137 7.58 6.17 17.34
N GLU A 138 8.68 6.83 17.67
CA GLU A 138 9.96 6.18 17.99
C GLU A 138 9.81 5.02 18.98
N VAL A 139 9.07 5.23 20.07
CA VAL A 139 8.80 4.19 21.08
C VAL A 139 8.08 2.97 20.50
N ARG A 140 7.15 3.17 19.56
CA ARG A 140 6.40 2.08 18.92
C ARG A 140 7.21 1.37 17.84
N LEU A 141 8.05 2.10 17.12
CA LEU A 141 8.91 1.57 16.06
C LEU A 141 10.10 0.80 16.64
N GLY A 142 10.60 1.25 17.78
CA GLY A 142 11.91 0.86 18.31
C GLY A 142 13.03 1.73 17.72
N THR A 143 14.03 2.03 18.53
CA THR A 143 15.12 2.96 18.19
C THR A 143 15.88 2.56 16.93
N GLU A 144 16.10 1.26 16.71
CA GLU A 144 16.79 0.75 15.52
C GLU A 144 16.01 1.05 14.23
N VAL A 145 14.71 0.71 14.20
CA VAL A 145 13.83 0.98 13.06
C VAL A 145 13.71 2.49 12.82
N ALA A 146 13.53 3.28 13.88
CA ALA A 146 13.40 4.73 13.75
C ALA A 146 14.69 5.39 13.21
N THR A 147 15.86 4.92 13.66
CA THR A 147 17.17 5.39 13.17
C THR A 147 17.37 5.01 11.72
N SER A 148 17.08 3.75 11.36
CA SER A 148 17.15 3.27 9.97
C SER A 148 16.24 4.07 9.04
N ALA A 149 14.99 4.30 9.46
CA ALA A 149 14.03 5.12 8.72
C ALA A 149 14.52 6.55 8.51
N THR A 150 15.03 7.20 9.56
CA THR A 150 15.59 8.57 9.49
C THR A 150 16.76 8.63 8.50
N ASN A 151 17.68 7.67 8.55
CA ASN A 151 18.79 7.59 7.61
C ASN A 151 18.33 7.36 6.16
N ALA A 152 17.32 6.51 5.97
CA ALA A 152 16.74 6.24 4.66
C ALA A 152 16.06 7.49 4.08
N ILE A 153 15.29 8.23 4.90
CA ILE A 153 14.65 9.51 4.53
C ILE A 153 15.69 10.52 4.04
N ALA A 154 16.85 10.59 4.69
CA ALA A 154 17.92 11.50 4.31
C ALA A 154 18.67 11.06 3.03
N SER A 155 18.65 9.77 2.69
CA SER A 155 19.52 9.18 1.67
C SER A 155 18.80 8.85 0.36
N HIS A 156 17.48 8.65 0.38
CA HIS A 156 16.71 8.23 -0.79
C HIS A 156 15.62 9.24 -1.14
N PRO A 157 15.43 9.56 -2.43
CA PRO A 157 14.27 10.31 -2.87
C PRO A 157 12.99 9.48 -2.69
N VAL A 158 11.85 10.14 -2.85
CA VAL A 158 10.54 9.48 -2.90
C VAL A 158 9.85 9.85 -4.21
N ASP A 159 9.28 8.85 -4.88
CA ASP A 159 8.71 8.98 -6.22
C ASP A 159 7.21 9.31 -6.19
N ASN A 160 6.78 10.12 -5.21
CA ASN A 160 5.37 10.44 -4.94
C ASN A 160 4.63 10.86 -6.22
N ASP A 161 5.18 11.81 -6.97
CA ASP A 161 4.54 12.37 -8.17
C ASP A 161 4.38 11.34 -9.29
N ARG A 162 5.37 10.44 -9.44
CA ARG A 162 5.34 9.39 -10.46
C ARG A 162 4.24 8.40 -10.15
N ILE A 163 4.18 7.94 -8.90
CA ILE A 163 3.17 6.98 -8.47
C ILE A 163 1.79 7.63 -8.46
N ALA A 164 1.66 8.90 -8.05
CA ALA A 164 0.40 9.62 -8.12
C ALA A 164 -0.15 9.70 -9.56
N ARG A 165 0.72 9.89 -10.57
CA ARG A 165 0.33 9.82 -11.98
C ARG A 165 -0.16 8.43 -12.37
N TRP A 166 0.50 7.36 -11.91
CA TRP A 166 0.06 5.98 -12.15
C TRP A 166 -1.31 5.70 -11.54
N LEU A 167 -1.52 6.09 -10.27
CA LEU A 167 -2.81 5.92 -9.59
C LEU A 167 -3.91 6.72 -10.28
N ALA A 168 -3.63 7.96 -10.71
CA ALA A 168 -4.58 8.78 -11.45
C ALA A 168 -4.90 8.18 -12.83
N ALA A 169 -3.90 7.69 -13.56
CA ALA A 169 -4.07 7.02 -14.84
C ALA A 169 -4.94 5.77 -14.68
N PHE A 170 -4.66 4.92 -13.69
CA PHE A 170 -5.48 3.76 -13.35
C PHE A 170 -6.92 4.15 -13.03
N LEU A 171 -7.16 5.11 -12.13
CA LEU A 171 -8.50 5.53 -11.69
C LEU A 171 -9.35 6.16 -12.79
N THR A 172 -8.69 6.74 -13.81
CA THR A 172 -9.33 7.40 -14.96
C THR A 172 -9.30 6.55 -16.23
N ASP A 173 -8.78 5.32 -16.15
CA ASP A 173 -8.54 4.41 -17.29
C ASP A 173 -7.75 5.05 -18.44
N ARG A 174 -6.78 5.90 -18.12
CA ARG A 174 -5.88 6.49 -19.11
C ARG A 174 -4.72 5.55 -19.36
N ARG A 175 -4.73 4.89 -20.51
CA ARG A 175 -3.70 3.93 -20.92
C ARG A 175 -2.52 4.63 -21.61
N ILE A 176 -1.33 4.06 -21.50
CA ILE A 176 -0.08 4.54 -22.14
C ILE A 176 0.18 3.90 -23.50
#